data_AF-A0A3B0AW37-F1
#
_entry.id   AF-A0A3B0AW37-F1
#
_cell.length_a   1.000
_cell.length_b   1.000
_cell.length_c   1.000
_cell.angle_alpha   90.00
_cell.angle_beta   90.00
_cell.angle_gamma   90.00
#
_symmetry.space_group_name_H-M   'P 1'
#
loop_
_entity.id
_entity.type
_entity.pdbx_description
1 polymer ?
#
loop_
_entity_poly.entity_id
_entity_poly.type
_entity_poly.pdbx_seq_one_letter_code
_entity_poly.pdbx_strand_id
1 'polypeptide(L)' 'MARVVTENAEDLRTIAGLAVAGTYKVVIDRTWPLEEMSEAHRYVDTGRKRGNMAIRVMEL' A
#
# COMPACT_ATOMS: atom_id res chain seq x y z
N MET A 1 -11.50 -14.76 -9.19
CA MET A 1 -10.39 -15.33 -9.99
C MET A 1 -9.28 -14.30 -10.04
N ALA A 2 -8.15 -14.54 -9.37
CA ALA A 2 -6.98 -13.67 -9.50
C ALA A 2 -6.14 -14.19 -10.68
N ARG A 3 -5.88 -13.34 -11.67
CA ARG A 3 -5.00 -13.64 -12.79
C ARG A 3 -3.59 -13.22 -12.39
N VAL A 4 -2.61 -14.09 -12.62
CA VAL A 4 -1.20 -13.69 -12.50
C VAL A 4 -0.92 -12.71 -13.63
N VAL A 5 -0.56 -11.49 -13.25
CA VAL A 5 -0.10 -10.44 -14.16
C VAL A 5 1.43 -10.45 -14.11
N THR A 6 2.08 -10.42 -15.28
CA THR A 6 3.53 -10.27 -15.34
C THR A 6 3.92 -8.89 -14.85
N GLU A 7 4.91 -8.82 -13.98
CA GLU A 7 5.42 -7.55 -13.46
C GLU A 7 5.98 -6.69 -14.60
N ASN A 8 5.41 -5.50 -14.82
CA ASN A 8 5.83 -4.54 -15.83
C ASN A 8 6.15 -3.19 -15.17
N ALA A 9 7.37 -2.70 -15.38
CA ALA A 9 7.82 -1.43 -14.84
C ALA A 9 7.10 -0.21 -15.46
N GLU A 10 6.62 -0.32 -16.70
CA GLU A 10 5.88 0.76 -17.37
C GLU A 10 4.50 0.98 -16.75
N ASP A 11 3.82 -0.10 -16.36
CA ASP A 11 2.53 -0.02 -15.66
C ASP A 11 2.71 0.69 -14.31
N LEU A 12 3.76 0.35 -13.56
CA LEU A 12 4.07 1.00 -12.29
C LEU A 12 4.39 2.49 -12.47
N ARG A 13 5.19 2.85 -13.49
CA ARG A 13 5.48 4.27 -13.81
C ARG A 13 4.20 5.03 -14.16
N THR A 14 3.31 4.41 -14.93
CA THR A 14 2.02 5.00 -15.30
C THR A 14 1.15 5.28 -14.07
N ILE A 15 1.00 4.28 -13.19
CA ILE A 15 0.23 4.43 -11.94
C ILE A 15 0.85 5.49 -11.03
N ALA A 16 2.18 5.51 -10.89
CA ALA A 16 2.88 6.51 -10.10
C ALA A 16 2.67 7.93 -10.65
N GLY A 17 2.72 8.11 -11.97
CA GLY A 17 2.42 9.39 -12.63
C GLY A 17 1.00 9.89 -12.34
N LEU A 18 0.01 9.00 -12.39
CA LEU A 18 -1.38 9.36 -12.04
C LEU A 18 -1.54 9.74 -10.57
N ALA A 19 -0.79 9.11 -9.67
CA ALA A 19 -0.79 9.44 -8.25
C ALA A 19 -0.18 10.83 -7.98
N VAL A 20 0.97 11.13 -8.60
CA VAL A 20 1.64 12.44 -8.50
C VAL A 20 0.76 13.55 -9.09
N ALA A 21 0.06 13.29 -10.19
CA ALA A 21 -0.85 14.24 -10.81
C ALA A 21 -2.16 14.46 -10.03
N GLY A 22 -2.44 13.67 -8.99
CA GLY A 22 -3.69 13.73 -8.22
C GLY A 22 -4.91 13.10 -8.91
N THR A 23 -4.75 12.60 -10.15
CA THR A 23 -5.80 11.89 -10.91
C THR A 23 -6.15 10.54 -10.28
N TYR A 24 -5.19 9.91 -9.61
CA TYR A 24 -5.40 8.71 -8.82
C TYR A 24 -5.07 8.97 -7.36
N LYS A 25 -6.07 8.87 -6.47
CA LYS A 25 -5.87 9.04 -5.03
C LYS A 25 -5.49 7.70 -4.39
N VAL A 26 -4.23 7.56 -4.01
CA VAL A 26 -3.77 6.46 -3.16
C VAL A 26 -4.40 6.63 -1.77
N VAL A 27 -5.17 5.65 -1.33
CA VAL A 27 -5.74 5.62 0.03
C VAL A 27 -4.84 4.79 0.92
N ILE A 28 -4.11 5.45 1.82
CA ILE A 28 -3.37 4.82 2.91
C ILE A 28 -4.27 4.84 4.14
N ASP A 29 -4.67 3.66 4.61
CA ASP A 29 -5.50 3.50 5.79
C ASP A 29 -4.73 3.89 7.06
N ARG A 30 -3.53 3.32 7.20
CA ARG A 30 -2.66 3.52 8.35
C ARG A 30 -1.20 3.27 7.98
N THR A 31 -0.31 3.97 8.68
CA THR A 31 1.12 3.71 8.69
C THR A 31 1.53 3.17 10.05
N TRP A 32 2.21 2.02 10.07
CA TRP A 32 2.74 1.39 11.29
C TRP A 32 4.26 1.50 11.32
N PRO A 33 4.88 1.64 12.50
CA PRO A 33 6.32 1.47 12.65
C PRO A 33 6.69 -0.02 12.42
N LEU A 34 7.92 -0.28 11.99
CA LEU A 34 8.40 -1.63 11.68
C LEU A 34 8.33 -2.57 12.90
N GLU A 35 8.56 -2.01 14.09
CA GLU A 35 8.48 -2.68 15.39
C GLU A 35 7.08 -3.26 15.66
N GLU A 36 6.04 -2.69 15.05
CA GLU A 36 4.65 -3.10 15.21
C GLU A 36 4.15 -3.98 14.04
N MET A 37 5.05 -4.58 13.24
CA MET A 37 4.68 -5.40 12.07
C MET A 37 3.69 -6.53 12.41
N SER A 38 3.81 -7.16 13.58
CA SER A 38 2.86 -8.19 14.02
C SER A 38 1.46 -7.63 14.28
N GLU A 39 1.34 -6.43 14.85
CA GLU A 39 0.04 -5.77 15.04
C GLU A 39 -0.58 -5.32 13.72
N ALA A 40 0.25 -4.82 12.80
CA ALA A 40 -0.18 -4.44 11.47
C ALA A 40 -0.85 -5.62 10.73
N HIS A 41 -0.26 -6.83 10.82
CA HIS A 41 -0.87 -8.05 10.26
C HIS A 41 -2.16 -8.42 10.98
N ARG A 42 -2.17 -8.43 12.32
CA ARG A 42 -3.39 -8.70 13.10
C ARG A 42 -4.53 -7.78 12.69
N TYR A 43 -4.24 -6.49 12.49
CA TYR A 43 -5.22 -5.52 12.02
C TYR A 43 -5.77 -5.86 10.63
N VAL A 44 -4.90 -6.22 9.68
CA VAL A 44 -5.29 -6.62 8.32
C VAL A 44 -6.20 -7.84 8.35
N ASP A 45 -5.90 -8.83 9.19
CA ASP A 45 -6.67 -10.07 9.32
C ASP A 45 -8.08 -9.82 9.86
N THR A 46 -8.32 -8.69 10.54
CA THR A 46 -9.68 -8.32 10.96
C THR A 46 -10.60 -7.94 9.79
N GLY A 47 -10.07 -7.74 8.58
CA GLY A 47 -10.82 -7.30 7.41
C GLY A 47 -11.30 -5.84 7.46
N ARG A 48 -10.89 -5.06 8.48
CA ARG A 48 -11.34 -3.67 8.68
C ARG A 48 -10.58 -2.64 7.85
N LYS A 49 -9.54 -3.05 7.12
CA LYS A 49 -8.66 -2.13 6.41
C LYS A 49 -9.38 -1.36 5.31
N ARG A 50 -9.10 -0.06 5.19
CA ARG A 50 -9.64 0.82 4.13
C ARG A 50 -8.53 1.32 3.21
N GLY A 51 -8.21 0.53 2.19
CA GLY A 51 -7.13 0.84 1.25
C GLY A 51 -5.85 0.09 1.61
N ASN A 52 -4.70 0.74 1.41
CA ASN A 52 -3.39 0.16 1.62
C ASN A 52 -2.83 0.47 3.01
N MET A 53 -1.94 -0.40 3.47
CA MET A 53 -1.17 -0.23 4.70
C MET A 53 0.25 0.15 4.32
N ALA A 54 0.87 1.05 5.07
CA ALA A 54 2.29 1.38 4.92
C ALA A 54 3.06 0.99 6.19
N ILE A 55 4.30 0.54 6.01
CA ILE A 55 5.22 0.30 7.12
C ILE A 55 6.33 1.35 7.04
N ARG A 56 6.54 2.07 8.14
CA ARG A 56 7.63 3.03 8.30
C ARG A 56 8.84 2.27 8.82
N VAL A 57 9.91 2.27 8.01
CA VAL A 57 11.18 1.59 8.32
C VAL A 57 12.26 2.52 8.90
N MET A 58 12.00 3.83 8.94
CA MET A 58 12.89 4.85 9.52
C MET A 58 12.04 5.93 10.18
N GLU A 59 12.46 6.40 11.36
CA GLU A 59 11.91 7.62 11.96
C GLU A 59 12.40 8.85 11.18
N LEU A 60 11.52 9.85 11.02
CA LEU A 60 11.82 11.13 10.37
C LEU A 60 12.29 12.16 11.40
#